data_AF-A0A955AGN1-F1
#
_entry.id   AF-A0A955AGN1-F1
#
_cell.length_a   1.000
_cell.length_b   1.000
_cell.length_c   1.000
_cell.angle_alpha   90.00
_cell.angle_beta   90.00
_cell.angle_gamma   90.00
#
_symmetry.space_group_name_H-M   'P 1'
#
loop_
_entity.id
_entity.type
_entity.pdbx_description
1 polymer ?
#
loop_
_entity_poly.entity_id
_entity_poly.type
_entity_poly.pdbx_seq_one_letter_code
_entity_poly.pdbx_strand_id
1 'polypeptide(L)'
;MQQSLFRVVCSQLLIVTLSVLPFSARFAGAQEQVRIPTSSLPGDVEDASAIESVLSQGRVLEKEQRWPEALSHYDAALKKYPQHTDLQRRQTLAEIHCELDRRFADSSFANLVRTTDERRALEAFDEVVLKIQTHYVVEPDWQKLTWRGTANLDVALTKPTFVKINAPQASSDQINAFRHE
;
A
#
# COMPACT_ATOMS: atom_id res chain seq x y z
N MET A 1 -9.10 -4.83 -38.64
CA MET A 1 -8.02 -5.80 -38.96
C MET A 1 -6.68 -5.18 -38.50
N GLN A 2 -6.31 -5.11 -37.22
CA GLN A 2 -6.55 -5.99 -36.06
C GLN A 2 -6.24 -7.47 -36.37
N GLN A 3 -5.48 -8.12 -35.47
CA GLN A 3 -4.87 -9.46 -35.56
C GLN A 3 -3.50 -9.57 -36.29
N SER A 4 -2.42 -9.19 -35.61
CA SER A 4 -1.09 -9.81 -35.80
C SER A 4 -0.14 -9.67 -34.59
N LEU A 5 -0.42 -8.75 -33.65
CA LEU A 5 0.05 -8.83 -32.27
C LEU A 5 -0.47 -10.12 -31.61
N PHE A 6 0.34 -11.18 -31.55
CA PHE A 6 0.31 -12.23 -30.51
C PHE A 6 1.44 -13.28 -30.60
N ARG A 7 2.27 -13.31 -31.66
CA ARG A 7 3.16 -14.47 -31.93
C ARG A 7 4.63 -14.38 -31.51
N VAL A 8 5.11 -13.25 -30.98
CA VAL A 8 6.55 -13.06 -30.67
C VAL A 8 6.95 -13.54 -29.25
N VAL A 9 5.97 -13.81 -28.37
CA VAL A 9 6.21 -14.14 -26.95
C VAL A 9 6.53 -15.63 -26.68
N CYS A 10 6.53 -16.51 -27.70
CA CYS A 10 6.44 -17.97 -27.49
C CYS A 10 7.50 -18.82 -28.22
N SER A 11 8.72 -18.31 -28.46
CA SER A 11 9.72 -19.02 -29.29
C SER A 11 11.16 -19.05 -28.77
N GLN A 12 11.36 -19.21 -27.45
CA GLN A 12 12.62 -19.72 -26.89
C GLN A 12 12.36 -20.79 -25.82
N LEU A 13 12.12 -22.01 -26.32
CA LEU A 13 12.12 -23.28 -25.58
C LEU A 13 13.02 -24.26 -26.35
N LEU A 14 13.47 -25.33 -25.69
CA LEU A 14 14.20 -26.51 -26.23
C LEU A 14 15.73 -26.43 -26.40
N ILE A 15 16.45 -26.38 -25.26
CA ILE A 15 17.67 -27.16 -24.98
C ILE A 15 17.61 -27.53 -23.48
N VAL A 16 17.70 -28.77 -22.98
CA VAL A 16 17.71 -30.12 -23.60
C VAL A 16 16.92 -31.11 -22.71
N THR A 17 16.84 -32.40 -23.04
CA THR A 17 16.07 -33.44 -22.30
C THR A 17 16.94 -34.63 -21.83
N LEU A 18 16.31 -35.54 -21.05
CA LEU A 18 16.78 -36.88 -20.63
C LEU A 18 17.87 -36.90 -19.52
N SER A 19 17.84 -37.80 -18.52
CA SER A 19 17.05 -39.05 -18.34
C SER A 19 17.10 -39.59 -16.89
N VAL A 20 16.32 -40.66 -16.59
CA VAL A 20 16.43 -41.58 -15.41
C VAL A 20 15.98 -40.99 -14.05
N LEU A 21 15.04 -41.54 -13.25
CA LEU A 21 14.08 -42.67 -13.28
C LEU A 21 12.93 -42.34 -12.28
N PRO A 22 11.76 -43.01 -12.31
CA PRO A 22 10.69 -42.79 -11.33
C PRO A 22 10.89 -43.60 -10.04
N PHE A 23 10.96 -42.94 -8.88
CA PHE A 23 10.89 -43.62 -7.58
C PHE A 23 9.56 -43.33 -6.86
N SER A 24 8.54 -44.11 -7.23
CA SER A 24 7.22 -44.09 -6.58
C SER A 24 7.26 -44.76 -5.20
N ALA A 25 7.80 -44.08 -4.19
CA ALA A 25 7.64 -44.48 -2.80
C ALA A 25 6.31 -43.95 -2.22
N ARG A 26 5.25 -44.76 -2.28
CA ARG A 26 4.05 -44.54 -1.46
C ARG A 26 4.38 -44.81 0.02
N PHE A 27 4.86 -43.80 0.73
CA PHE A 27 4.80 -43.82 2.19
C PHE A 27 3.36 -43.57 2.66
N ALA A 28 2.65 -44.66 2.92
CA ALA A 28 1.39 -44.64 3.67
C ALA A 28 1.70 -44.37 5.15
N GLY A 29 2.09 -43.13 5.47
CA GLY A 29 2.11 -42.63 6.85
C GLY A 29 0.71 -42.20 7.23
N ALA A 30 0.04 -42.99 8.08
CA ALA A 30 -1.20 -42.55 8.73
C ALA A 30 -0.85 -41.40 9.69
N GLN A 31 -0.96 -40.17 9.20
CA GLN A 31 -0.99 -38.98 10.05
C GLN A 31 -2.34 -39.00 10.77
N GLU A 32 -2.36 -39.64 11.95
CA GLU A 32 -3.36 -39.43 12.99
C GLU A 32 -3.35 -37.92 13.30
N GLN A 33 -4.17 -37.17 12.56
CA GLN A 33 -4.21 -35.72 12.65
C GLN A 33 -4.96 -35.36 13.92
N VAL A 34 -4.21 -35.36 15.04
CA VAL A 34 -4.65 -34.85 16.34
C VAL A 34 -5.12 -33.42 16.11
N ARG A 35 -6.43 -33.27 15.93
CA ARG A 35 -7.12 -31.98 15.97
C ARG A 35 -7.05 -31.51 17.40
N ILE A 36 -5.92 -30.91 17.78
CA ILE A 36 -5.86 -30.01 18.92
C ILE A 36 -6.94 -28.97 18.63
N PRO A 37 -8.01 -28.89 19.45
CA PRO A 37 -8.95 -27.80 19.29
C PRO A 37 -8.17 -26.51 19.54
N THR A 38 -8.21 -25.57 18.60
CA THR A 38 -7.75 -24.21 18.86
C THR A 38 -8.69 -23.60 19.87
N SER A 39 -8.44 -23.88 21.15
CA SER A 39 -9.03 -23.20 22.28
C SER A 39 -8.39 -21.82 22.34
N SER A 40 -8.93 -20.88 21.56
CA SER A 40 -8.65 -19.46 21.73
C SER A 40 -8.84 -19.11 23.20
N LEU A 41 -7.89 -18.36 23.76
CA LEU A 41 -8.02 -17.91 25.13
C LEU A 41 -9.17 -16.89 25.20
N PRO A 42 -9.91 -16.79 26.32
CA PRO A 42 -11.03 -15.85 26.43
C PRO A 42 -10.67 -14.41 26.04
N GLY A 43 -9.43 -13.98 26.31
CA GLY A 43 -8.92 -12.65 25.93
C GLY A 43 -8.76 -12.43 24.42
N ASP A 44 -8.47 -13.46 23.62
CA ASP A 44 -8.28 -13.32 22.17
C ASP A 44 -9.58 -12.89 21.48
N VAL A 45 -10.71 -13.39 21.96
CA VAL A 45 -12.06 -13.08 21.45
C VAL A 45 -12.51 -11.68 21.89
N GLU A 46 -12.17 -11.29 23.12
CA GLU A 46 -12.48 -9.97 23.67
C GLU A 46 -11.67 -8.85 22.97
N ASP A 47 -10.37 -9.06 22.76
CA ASP A 47 -9.52 -8.13 22.02
C ASP A 47 -9.93 -8.05 20.53
N ALA A 48 -10.28 -9.16 19.88
CA ALA A 48 -10.80 -9.13 18.51
C ALA A 48 -12.10 -8.32 18.39
N SER A 49 -13.04 -8.45 19.33
CA SER A 49 -14.27 -7.65 19.38
C SER A 49 -13.97 -6.16 19.61
N ALA A 50 -13.04 -5.85 20.51
CA ALA A 50 -12.60 -4.48 20.76
C ALA A 50 -11.92 -3.84 19.54
N ILE A 51 -11.11 -4.59 18.79
CA ILE A 51 -10.44 -4.11 17.57
C ILE A 51 -11.45 -3.79 16.47
N GLU A 52 -12.46 -4.64 16.21
CA GLU A 52 -13.48 -4.33 15.21
C GLU A 52 -14.35 -3.13 15.64
N SER A 53 -14.62 -2.98 16.95
CA SER A 53 -15.28 -1.77 17.48
C SER A 53 -14.46 -0.51 17.17
N VAL A 54 -13.14 -0.53 17.41
CA VAL A 54 -12.23 0.58 17.03
C VAL A 54 -12.26 0.84 15.52
N LEU A 55 -12.15 -0.20 14.69
CA LEU A 55 -12.13 -0.06 13.22
C LEU A 55 -13.45 0.51 12.69
N SER A 56 -14.59 0.07 13.22
CA SER A 56 -15.92 0.59 12.84
C SER A 56 -16.12 2.06 13.23
N GLN A 57 -15.69 2.48 14.42
CA GLN A 57 -15.74 3.87 14.86
C GLN A 57 -14.83 4.77 14.04
N GLY A 58 -13.60 4.33 13.75
CA GLY A 58 -12.69 5.08 12.88
C GLY A 58 -13.21 5.20 11.43
N ARG A 59 -13.84 4.14 10.90
CA ARG A 59 -14.55 4.17 9.61
C ARG A 59 -15.65 5.25 9.55
N VAL A 60 -16.32 5.56 10.66
CA VAL A 60 -17.30 6.68 10.73
C VAL A 60 -16.58 8.03 10.62
N LEU A 61 -15.52 8.25 11.39
CA LEU A 61 -14.73 9.50 11.35
C LEU A 61 -14.15 9.76 9.95
N GLU A 62 -13.63 8.74 9.28
CA GLU A 62 -13.12 8.84 7.91
C GLU A 62 -14.23 9.17 6.89
N LYS A 63 -15.43 8.58 7.05
CA LYS A 63 -16.59 8.89 6.20
C LYS A 63 -17.06 10.35 6.39
N GLU A 64 -16.93 10.88 7.61
CA GLU A 64 -17.15 12.29 7.94
C GLU A 64 -15.99 13.20 7.49
N GLN A 65 -14.93 12.65 6.87
CA GLN A 65 -13.69 13.35 6.49
C GLN A 65 -12.94 14.00 7.68
N ARG A 66 -13.16 13.47 8.89
CA ARG A 66 -12.55 13.92 10.15
C ARG A 66 -11.22 13.21 10.38
N TRP A 67 -10.30 13.44 9.45
CA TRP A 67 -9.00 12.77 9.39
C TRP A 67 -8.13 12.97 10.64
N PRO A 68 -8.05 14.17 11.27
CA PRO A 68 -7.28 14.36 12.50
C PRO A 68 -7.81 13.54 13.68
N GLU A 69 -9.14 13.46 13.83
CA GLU A 69 -9.75 12.63 14.86
C GLU A 69 -9.61 11.13 14.56
N ALA A 70 -9.75 10.72 13.29
CA ALA A 70 -9.52 9.33 12.87
C ALA A 70 -8.07 8.90 13.15
N LEU A 71 -7.09 9.76 12.83
CA LEU A 71 -5.66 9.52 13.13
C LEU A 71 -5.45 9.37 14.64
N SER A 72 -5.96 10.31 15.44
CA SER A 72 -5.84 10.29 16.90
C SER A 72 -6.48 9.04 17.52
N HIS A 73 -7.60 8.58 16.96
CA HIS A 73 -8.31 7.37 17.37
C HIS A 73 -7.50 6.10 17.07
N TYR A 74 -6.91 6.00 15.87
CA TYR A 74 -6.05 4.87 15.51
C TYR A 74 -4.71 4.86 16.26
N ASP A 75 -4.11 6.03 16.51
CA ASP A 75 -2.93 6.18 17.37
C ASP A 75 -3.18 5.67 18.80
N ALA A 76 -4.35 5.98 19.36
CA ALA A 76 -4.74 5.51 20.68
C ALA A 76 -4.88 3.97 20.71
N ALA A 77 -5.48 3.38 19.67
CA ALA A 77 -5.63 1.93 19.57
C ALA A 77 -4.30 1.19 19.34
N LEU A 78 -3.40 1.74 18.52
CA LEU A 78 -2.08 1.16 18.23
C LEU A 78 -1.14 1.15 19.44
N LYS A 79 -1.39 1.99 20.46
CA LYS A 79 -0.69 1.87 21.76
C LYS A 79 -1.04 0.57 22.50
N LYS A 80 -2.25 0.02 22.33
CA LYS A 80 -2.64 -1.28 22.88
C LYS A 80 -2.34 -2.43 21.92
N TYR A 81 -2.53 -2.23 20.62
CA TYR A 81 -2.41 -3.28 19.59
C TYR A 81 -1.35 -2.94 18.52
N PRO A 82 -0.06 -2.76 18.89
CA PRO A 82 0.95 -2.17 18.01
C PRO A 82 1.25 -2.97 16.74
N GLN A 83 0.96 -4.28 16.72
CA GLN A 83 1.18 -5.17 15.59
C GLN A 83 -0.07 -5.39 14.70
N HIS A 84 -1.21 -4.77 15.02
CA HIS A 84 -2.43 -5.00 14.25
C HIS A 84 -2.40 -4.27 12.90
N THR A 85 -2.13 -5.03 11.84
CA THR A 85 -1.87 -4.50 10.49
C THR A 85 -2.98 -3.63 9.95
N ASP A 86 -4.25 -3.94 10.24
CA ASP A 86 -5.37 -3.16 9.75
C ASP A 86 -5.45 -1.78 10.42
N LEU A 87 -5.13 -1.70 11.72
CA LEU A 87 -5.08 -0.41 12.42
C LEU A 87 -3.92 0.43 11.88
N GLN A 88 -2.76 -0.17 11.60
CA GLN A 88 -1.62 0.52 10.96
C GLN A 88 -1.98 1.05 9.55
N ARG A 89 -2.70 0.27 8.73
CA ARG A 89 -3.15 0.72 7.40
C ARG A 89 -4.13 1.89 7.49
N ARG A 90 -5.09 1.85 8.42
CA ARG A 90 -6.07 2.95 8.61
C ARG A 90 -5.45 4.20 9.23
N GLN A 91 -4.54 4.04 10.19
CA GLN A 91 -3.70 5.12 10.72
C GLN A 91 -2.93 5.81 9.60
N THR A 92 -2.21 5.04 8.78
CA THR A 92 -1.39 5.61 7.67
C THR A 92 -2.27 6.34 6.65
N LEU A 93 -3.48 5.84 6.35
CA LEU A 93 -4.43 6.55 5.48
C LEU A 93 -4.83 7.91 6.08
N ALA A 94 -5.22 7.95 7.35
CA ALA A 94 -5.58 9.20 8.02
C ALA A 94 -4.40 10.18 8.11
N GLU A 95 -3.20 9.68 8.38
CA GLU A 95 -1.93 10.44 8.36
C GLU A 95 -1.70 11.10 6.99
N ILE A 96 -1.83 10.34 5.89
CA ILE A 96 -1.69 10.84 4.52
C ILE A 96 -2.69 11.97 4.22
N HIS A 97 -3.96 11.80 4.61
CA HIS A 97 -4.97 12.85 4.43
C HIS A 97 -4.59 14.14 5.16
N CYS A 98 -4.17 14.06 6.43
CA CYS A 98 -3.72 15.21 7.23
C CYS A 98 -2.44 15.85 6.67
N GLU A 99 -1.46 15.04 6.24
CA GLU A 99 -0.22 15.52 5.64
C GLU A 99 -0.47 16.29 4.34
N LEU A 100 -1.31 15.76 3.45
CA LEU A 100 -1.63 16.40 2.17
C LEU A 100 -2.37 17.72 2.36
N ASP A 101 -3.34 17.78 3.27
CA ASP A 101 -4.06 19.03 3.57
C ASP A 101 -3.10 20.09 4.12
N ARG A 102 -2.17 19.71 5.01
CA ARG A 102 -1.13 20.62 5.52
C ARG A 102 -0.15 21.08 4.44
N ARG A 103 0.29 20.17 3.56
CA ARG A 103 1.25 20.47 2.47
C ARG A 103 0.63 21.37 1.40
N PHE A 104 -0.61 21.13 0.98
CA PHE A 104 -1.27 21.95 -0.04
C PHE A 104 -1.90 23.24 0.49
N ALA A 105 -1.96 23.43 1.81
CA ALA A 105 -2.18 24.75 2.42
C ALA A 105 -0.94 25.67 2.31
N ASP A 106 0.27 25.11 2.13
CA ASP A 106 1.50 25.87 1.89
C ASP A 106 1.65 26.20 0.39
N SER A 107 1.56 27.49 0.07
CA SER A 107 1.68 27.99 -1.31
C SER A 107 3.09 27.79 -1.89
N SER A 108 4.13 27.72 -1.07
CA SER A 108 5.49 27.46 -1.52
C SER A 108 5.65 26.01 -1.98
N PHE A 109 5.11 25.06 -1.22
CA PHE A 109 5.05 23.65 -1.61
C PHE A 109 4.20 23.45 -2.86
N ALA A 110 3.00 24.02 -2.90
CA ALA A 110 2.12 23.93 -4.07
C ALA A 110 2.77 24.51 -5.34
N ASN A 111 3.51 25.63 -5.22
CA ASN A 111 4.24 26.20 -6.34
C ASN A 111 5.46 25.37 -6.74
N LEU A 112 6.19 24.79 -5.79
CA LEU A 112 7.30 23.87 -6.06
C LEU A 112 6.83 22.67 -6.89
N VAL A 113 5.78 21.97 -6.44
CA VAL A 113 5.21 20.82 -7.17
C VAL A 113 4.78 21.24 -8.59
N ARG A 114 4.05 22.35 -8.72
CA ARG A 114 3.55 22.87 -10.00
C ARG A 114 4.66 23.29 -10.99
N THR A 115 5.86 23.63 -10.50
CA THR A 115 6.98 24.14 -11.33
C THR A 115 8.14 23.15 -11.50
N THR A 116 8.04 21.97 -10.89
CA THR A 116 9.03 20.90 -11.05
C THR A 116 8.70 20.10 -12.31
N ASP A 117 9.59 20.13 -13.30
CA ASP A 117 9.51 19.25 -14.47
C ASP A 117 9.88 17.79 -14.12
N GLU A 118 9.42 16.85 -14.95
CA GLU A 118 9.64 15.41 -14.77
C GLU A 118 11.12 15.05 -14.55
N ARG A 119 12.02 15.62 -15.35
CA ARG A 119 13.47 15.37 -15.24
C ARG A 119 14.01 15.84 -13.89
N ARG A 120 13.63 17.02 -13.40
CA ARG A 120 14.01 17.50 -12.06
C ARG A 120 13.43 16.64 -10.94
N ALA A 121 12.20 16.13 -11.11
CA ALA A 121 11.59 15.23 -10.14
C ALA A 121 12.34 13.89 -10.06
N LEU A 122 12.70 13.31 -11.20
CA LEU A 122 13.50 12.08 -11.29
C LEU A 122 14.92 12.27 -10.74
N GLU A 123 15.60 13.36 -11.11
CA GLU A 123 16.95 13.70 -10.58
C GLU A 123 16.94 13.81 -9.04
N ALA A 124 15.92 14.47 -8.47
CA ALA A 124 15.77 14.57 -7.01
C ALA A 124 15.40 13.22 -6.35
N PHE A 125 14.60 12.38 -7.02
CA PHE A 125 14.26 11.05 -6.54
C PHE A 125 15.48 10.13 -6.51
N ASP A 126 16.25 10.08 -7.60
CA ASP A 126 17.49 9.30 -7.73
C ASP A 126 18.52 9.72 -6.68
N GLU A 127 18.69 11.04 -6.45
CA GLU A 127 19.58 11.55 -5.41
C GLU A 127 19.16 11.09 -4.00
N VAL A 128 17.85 11.11 -3.71
CA VAL A 128 17.32 10.66 -2.40
C VAL A 128 17.46 9.15 -2.23
N VAL A 129 17.12 8.35 -3.24
CA VAL A 129 17.27 6.89 -3.20
C VAL A 129 18.75 6.49 -3.03
N LEU A 130 19.66 7.12 -3.78
CA LEU A 130 21.09 6.90 -3.64
C LEU A 130 21.59 7.24 -2.24
N LYS A 131 21.17 8.37 -1.66
CA LYS A 131 21.53 8.74 -0.28
C LYS A 131 21.01 7.73 0.74
N ILE A 132 19.78 7.26 0.59
CA ILE A 132 19.21 6.22 1.46
C ILE A 132 20.07 4.95 1.39
N GLN A 133 20.34 4.45 0.19
CA GLN A 133 21.15 3.24 -0.03
C GLN A 133 22.60 3.34 0.50
N THR A 134 23.19 4.54 0.48
CA THR A 134 24.61 4.74 0.84
C THR A 134 24.84 5.17 2.29
N HIS A 135 23.83 5.72 2.98
CA HIS A 135 24.00 6.30 4.32
C HIS A 135 23.15 5.62 5.42
N TYR A 136 22.15 4.81 5.09
CA TYR A 136 21.35 4.11 6.11
C TYR A 136 22.02 2.80 6.54
N VAL A 137 22.20 2.64 7.85
CA VAL A 137 22.78 1.44 8.47
C VAL A 137 21.83 0.23 8.42
N VAL A 138 20.52 0.49 8.39
CA VAL A 138 19.47 -0.52 8.30
C VAL A 138 18.78 -0.36 6.95
N GLU A 139 18.68 -1.45 6.18
CA GLU A 139 17.98 -1.45 4.91
C GLU A 139 16.50 -1.05 5.12
N PRO A 140 15.97 -0.06 4.37
CA PRO A 140 14.59 0.36 4.50
C PRO A 140 13.64 -0.68 3.90
N ASP A 141 12.41 -0.72 4.42
CA ASP A 141 11.31 -1.45 3.79
C ASP A 141 10.87 -0.72 2.50
N TRP A 142 11.52 -1.06 1.39
CA TRP A 142 11.23 -0.51 0.06
C TRP A 142 9.79 -0.76 -0.40
N GLN A 143 9.19 -1.88 0.00
CA GLN A 143 7.79 -2.18 -0.33
C GLN A 143 6.85 -1.22 0.38
N LYS A 144 7.04 -0.99 1.68
CA LYS A 144 6.28 -0.02 2.48
C LYS A 144 6.50 1.41 2.01
N LEU A 145 7.73 1.78 1.63
CA LEU A 145 8.03 3.11 1.10
C LEU A 145 7.33 3.35 -0.24
N THR A 146 7.38 2.37 -1.15
CA THR A 146 6.68 2.41 -2.45
C THR A 146 5.18 2.50 -2.26
N TRP A 147 4.60 1.63 -1.42
CA TRP A 147 3.17 1.64 -1.09
C TRP A 147 2.72 2.97 -0.45
N ARG A 148 3.49 3.54 0.48
CA ARG A 148 3.16 4.85 1.07
C ARG A 148 3.24 5.96 0.01
N GLY A 149 4.17 5.88 -0.94
CA GLY A 149 4.26 6.79 -2.08
C GLY A 149 3.04 6.73 -3.01
N THR A 150 2.65 5.52 -3.44
CA THR A 150 1.46 5.35 -4.31
C THR A 150 0.16 5.68 -3.59
N ALA A 151 0.03 5.34 -2.30
CA ALA A 151 -1.12 5.75 -1.48
C ALA A 151 -1.22 7.28 -1.29
N ASN A 152 -0.09 8.00 -1.22
CA ASN A 152 -0.10 9.46 -1.22
C ASN A 152 -0.65 10.02 -2.54
N LEU A 153 -0.24 9.46 -3.68
CA LEU A 153 -0.74 9.87 -4.99
C LEU A 153 -2.24 9.55 -5.14
N ASP A 154 -2.67 8.35 -4.75
CA ASP A 154 -4.07 7.93 -4.80
C ASP A 154 -4.98 8.88 -4.00
N VAL A 155 -4.61 9.18 -2.75
CA VAL A 155 -5.35 10.13 -1.92
C VAL A 155 -5.29 11.53 -2.51
N ALA A 156 -4.13 11.99 -3.00
CA ALA A 156 -3.99 13.32 -3.60
C ALA A 156 -4.92 13.50 -4.81
N LEU A 157 -5.10 12.48 -5.63
CA LEU A 157 -6.03 12.49 -6.77
C LEU A 157 -7.51 12.63 -6.36
N THR A 158 -7.87 12.35 -5.09
CA THR A 158 -9.21 12.65 -4.56
C THR A 158 -9.39 14.10 -4.10
N LYS A 159 -8.31 14.86 -3.93
CA LYS A 159 -8.34 16.21 -3.35
C LYS A 159 -8.56 17.26 -4.45
N PRO A 160 -9.65 18.07 -4.42
CA PRO A 160 -9.94 19.06 -5.46
C PRO A 160 -8.81 20.08 -5.67
N THR A 161 -8.12 20.47 -4.60
CA THR A 161 -6.96 21.38 -4.65
C THR A 161 -5.81 20.80 -5.47
N PHE A 162 -5.50 19.52 -5.30
CA PHE A 162 -4.45 18.83 -6.05
C PHE A 162 -4.80 18.72 -7.52
N VAL A 163 -6.00 18.23 -7.84
CA VAL A 163 -6.47 18.03 -9.22
C VAL A 163 -6.50 19.36 -9.98
N LYS A 164 -7.00 20.43 -9.37
CA LYS A 164 -7.05 21.78 -9.98
C LYS A 164 -5.65 22.33 -10.32
N ILE A 165 -4.62 21.96 -9.56
CA ILE A 165 -3.24 22.45 -9.77
C ILE A 165 -2.49 21.58 -10.78
N ASN A 166 -2.58 20.26 -10.65
CA ASN A 166 -1.69 19.31 -11.34
C ASN A 166 -2.36 18.58 -12.51
N ALA A 167 -3.69 18.45 -12.53
CA ALA A 167 -4.44 17.76 -13.58
C ALA A 167 -5.70 18.54 -14.04
N PRO A 168 -5.64 19.86 -14.33
CA PRO A 168 -6.81 20.70 -14.57
C PRO A 168 -7.62 20.34 -15.84
N GLN A 169 -7.09 19.47 -16.71
CA GLN A 169 -7.74 19.01 -17.93
C GLN A 169 -8.28 17.57 -17.83
N ALA A 170 -8.01 16.87 -16.73
CA ALA A 170 -8.48 15.50 -16.53
C ALA A 170 -9.92 15.48 -15.98
N SER A 171 -10.78 14.63 -16.56
CA SER A 171 -12.11 14.37 -16.00
C SER A 171 -12.03 13.47 -14.76
N SER A 172 -13.06 13.52 -13.92
CA SER A 172 -13.19 12.61 -12.77
C SER A 172 -13.13 11.13 -13.19
N ASP A 173 -13.65 10.78 -14.37
CA ASP A 173 -13.62 9.42 -14.89
C ASP A 173 -12.22 8.98 -15.30
N GLN A 174 -11.43 9.88 -15.92
CA GLN A 174 -10.02 9.62 -16.26
C GLN A 174 -9.17 9.45 -14.98
N ILE A 175 -9.42 10.27 -13.97
CA ILE A 175 -8.74 10.17 -12.67
C ILE A 175 -9.10 8.85 -11.97
N ASN A 176 -10.38 8.48 -11.94
CA ASN A 176 -10.81 7.22 -11.32
C ASN A 176 -10.33 5.99 -12.09
N ALA A 177 -10.23 6.06 -13.43
CA ALA A 177 -9.64 4.98 -14.23
C ALA A 177 -8.16 4.77 -13.86
N PHE A 178 -7.35 5.83 -13.87
CA PHE A 178 -5.93 5.79 -13.51
C PHE A 178 -5.67 5.25 -12.08
N ARG A 179 -6.57 5.53 -11.13
CA ARG A 179 -6.50 5.01 -9.74
C ARG A 179 -6.83 3.52 -9.60
N HIS A 180 -7.24 2.87 -10.68
CA HIS A 180 -7.62 1.45 -10.72
C HIS A 180 -6.80 0.62 -11.73
N GLU A 181 -5.74 1.20 -12.31
CA GLU A 181 -4.70 0.53 -13.12
C GLU A 181 -3.65 -0.19 -12.24
#